data_AF-A0A060CDL6-F1
#
_entry.id   AF-A0A060CDL6-F1
#
_cell.length_a   1.000
_cell.length_b   1.000
_cell.length_c   1.000
_cell.angle_alpha   90.00
_cell.angle_beta   90.00
_cell.angle_gamma   90.00
#
_symmetry.space_group_name_H-M   'P 1'
#
loop_
_entity.id
_entity.type
_entity.pdbx_description
1 polymer ?
#
loop_
_entity_poly.entity_id
_entity_poly.type
_entity_poly.pdbx_seq_one_letter_code
_entity_poly.pdbx_strand_id
1 'polypeptide(L)'
;MAFVAPDTSPRGLGYPGEDDAYDFGTGAGFYLDATEAPWSGGYKMRSYILDELLGGVLKGLVLDPQAGTTTTAAAAAAPAPSDAPFAPPASLLDLARTSILGHSMG
;
A
#
# COMPACT_ATOMS: atom_id res chain seq x y z
N MET A 1 -15.76 -10.39 -5.47
CA MET A 1 -14.53 -9.80 -6.05
C MET A 1 -14.34 -8.45 -5.40
N ALA A 2 -13.14 -8.15 -4.91
CA ALA A 2 -12.82 -6.86 -4.30
C ALA A 2 -11.75 -6.16 -5.14
N PHE A 3 -11.86 -4.84 -5.26
CA PHE A 3 -10.81 -4.00 -5.84
C PHE A 3 -10.27 -3.10 -4.74
N VAL A 4 -8.95 -3.08 -4.62
CA VAL A 4 -8.22 -2.28 -3.64
C VAL A 4 -7.33 -1.30 -4.42
N ALA A 5 -7.52 -0.01 -4.16
CA ALA A 5 -6.74 1.05 -4.78
C ALA A 5 -5.92 1.77 -3.71
N PRO A 6 -4.64 1.41 -3.47
CA PRO A 6 -3.79 2.11 -2.53
C PRO A 6 -3.46 3.54 -2.99
N ASP A 7 -3.09 4.41 -2.05
CA ASP A 7 -2.42 5.67 -2.37
C ASP A 7 -1.00 5.43 -2.91
N THR A 8 -0.41 6.44 -3.55
CA THR A 8 0.85 6.33 -4.31
C THR A 8 2.10 6.76 -3.53
N SER A 9 1.93 7.39 -2.37
CA SER A 9 2.98 7.80 -1.44
C SER A 9 2.41 7.98 -0.03
N PRO A 10 3.26 8.06 1.02
CA PRO A 10 2.85 8.67 2.28
C PRO A 10 2.45 10.14 2.05
N ARG A 11 1.65 10.70 2.97
CA ARG A 11 1.18 12.09 2.92
C ARG A 11 1.59 12.84 4.19
N GLY A 12 2.02 14.09 4.05
CA GLY A 12 2.24 15.01 5.17
C GLY A 12 3.43 14.66 6.06
N LEU A 13 4.51 14.12 5.47
CA LEU A 13 5.76 13.88 6.20
C LEU A 13 6.56 15.19 6.36
N GLY A 14 6.36 16.16 5.47
CA GLY A 14 6.97 17.48 5.57
C GLY A 14 8.48 17.46 5.33
N TYR A 15 8.98 16.49 4.58
CA TYR A 15 10.40 16.46 4.21
C TYR A 15 10.71 17.56 3.19
N PRO A 16 11.85 18.24 3.32
CA PRO A 16 12.28 19.23 2.33
C PRO A 16 12.38 18.58 0.94
N GLY A 17 11.74 19.18 -0.05
CA GLY A 17 11.74 18.69 -1.43
C GLY A 17 10.66 17.65 -1.77
N GLU A 18 9.82 17.23 -0.82
CA GLU A 18 8.80 16.21 -1.08
C GLU A 18 7.66 16.70 -1.99
N ASP A 19 7.42 18.02 -2.03
CA ASP A 19 6.36 18.65 -2.81
C ASP A 19 6.91 19.55 -3.95
N ASP A 20 8.23 19.55 -4.18
CA ASP A 20 8.89 20.45 -5.13
C ASP A 20 8.66 20.05 -6.60
N ALA A 21 8.45 18.75 -6.85
CA ALA A 21 8.29 18.19 -8.19
C ALA A 21 7.19 17.13 -8.21
N TYR A 22 6.51 16.97 -9.35
CA TYR A 22 5.38 16.04 -9.48
C TYR A 22 5.82 14.57 -9.61
N ASP A 23 7.07 14.33 -10.03
CA ASP A 23 7.65 13.03 -10.32
C ASP A 23 8.52 12.49 -9.19
N PHE A 24 8.51 13.17 -8.03
CA PHE A 24 9.26 12.77 -6.85
C PHE A 24 8.51 13.16 -5.57
N GLY A 25 8.66 12.35 -4.52
CA GLY A 25 8.06 12.63 -3.22
C GLY A 25 6.54 12.38 -3.19
N THR A 26 5.78 13.35 -2.72
CA THR A 26 4.33 13.24 -2.50
C THR A 26 3.59 12.98 -3.82
N GLY A 27 2.90 11.85 -3.90
CA GLY A 27 2.23 11.37 -5.11
C GLY A 27 3.09 10.47 -6.00
N ALA A 28 4.39 10.38 -5.74
CA ALA A 28 5.38 9.66 -6.55
C ALA A 28 6.32 8.80 -5.68
N GLY A 29 5.76 7.89 -4.89
CA GLY A 29 6.53 7.02 -3.99
C GLY A 29 7.14 5.78 -4.65
N PHE A 30 6.84 5.49 -5.92
CA PHE A 30 7.41 4.39 -6.73
C PHE A 30 7.32 2.98 -6.14
N TYR A 31 6.47 2.76 -5.13
CA TYR A 31 6.26 1.46 -4.48
C TYR A 31 7.55 0.79 -3.97
N LEU A 32 8.54 1.60 -3.54
CA LEU A 32 9.81 1.15 -2.98
C LEU A 32 9.91 1.41 -1.48
N ASP A 33 10.90 0.79 -0.84
CA ASP A 33 11.35 1.18 0.50
C ASP A 33 12.63 2.01 0.34
N ALA A 34 12.54 3.30 0.62
CA ALA A 34 13.65 4.23 0.47
C ALA A 34 14.75 3.94 1.50
N THR A 35 16.01 4.00 1.08
CA THR A 35 17.17 3.78 1.95
C THR A 35 17.89 5.08 2.32
N GLU A 36 17.77 6.10 1.47
CA GLU A 36 18.45 7.39 1.65
C GLU A 36 17.66 8.32 2.58
N ALA A 37 18.38 9.02 3.46
CA ALA A 37 17.79 10.08 4.28
C ALA A 37 17.45 11.32 3.41
N PRO A 38 16.37 12.06 3.73
CA PRO A 38 15.43 11.82 4.82
C PRO A 38 14.35 10.75 4.51
N TRP A 39 14.25 10.33 3.24
CA TRP A 39 13.16 9.50 2.70
C TRP A 39 12.98 8.16 3.43
N SER A 40 14.07 7.53 3.85
CA SER A 40 14.05 6.24 4.57
C SER A 40 13.26 6.26 5.88
N GLY A 41 13.01 7.44 6.45
CA GLY A 41 12.14 7.58 7.63
C GLY A 41 10.64 7.41 7.34
N GLY A 42 10.21 7.49 6.06
CA GLY A 42 8.77 7.58 5.72
C GLY A 42 8.34 6.84 4.45
N TYR A 43 9.18 6.80 3.42
CA TYR A 43 8.86 6.25 2.11
C TYR A 43 9.09 4.73 2.08
N LYS A 44 8.21 3.97 2.76
CA LYS A 44 8.23 2.50 2.82
C LYS A 44 7.04 1.88 2.09
N MET A 45 6.84 2.29 0.83
CA MET A 45 5.63 1.95 0.07
C MET A 45 5.56 0.46 -0.29
N ARG A 46 6.70 -0.21 -0.49
CA ARG A 46 6.70 -1.65 -0.76
C ARG A 46 6.17 -2.41 0.46
N SER A 47 6.72 -2.11 1.64
CA SER A 47 6.24 -2.70 2.90
C SER A 47 4.78 -2.35 3.19
N TYR A 48 4.36 -1.11 2.97
CA TYR A 48 2.95 -0.73 3.11
C TYR A 48 2.02 -1.60 2.26
N ILE A 49 2.31 -1.78 0.96
CA ILE A 49 1.44 -2.55 0.06
C ILE A 49 1.39 -4.03 0.45
N LEU A 50 2.55 -4.66 0.64
CA LEU A 50 2.64 -6.11 0.78
C LEU A 50 2.37 -6.60 2.20
N ASP A 51 2.79 -5.83 3.20
CA ASP A 51 2.84 -6.30 4.58
C ASP A 51 1.64 -5.75 5.37
N GLU A 52 1.39 -4.44 5.27
CA GLU A 52 0.34 -3.78 6.03
C GLU A 52 -1.02 -3.87 5.33
N LEU A 53 -1.12 -3.36 4.09
CA LEU A 53 -2.39 -3.22 3.38
C LEU A 53 -2.97 -4.58 3.00
N LEU A 54 -2.18 -5.41 2.32
CA LEU A 54 -2.66 -6.74 1.90
C LEU A 54 -3.04 -7.59 3.12
N GLY A 55 -2.19 -7.59 4.15
CA GLY A 55 -2.48 -8.29 5.40
C GLY A 55 -3.73 -7.76 6.10
N GLY A 56 -3.92 -6.44 6.13
CA GLY A 56 -5.08 -5.78 6.73
C GLY A 56 -6.38 -6.05 5.98
N VAL A 57 -6.37 -5.97 4.64
CA VAL A 57 -7.53 -6.25 3.79
C VAL A 57 -7.98 -7.70 3.95
N LEU A 58 -7.05 -8.66 3.92
CA LEU A 58 -7.37 -10.09 4.06
C LEU A 58 -7.94 -10.44 5.44
N LYS A 59 -7.50 -9.74 6.50
CA LYS A 59 -8.03 -9.94 7.86
C LYS A 59 -9.35 -9.22 8.11
N GLY A 60 -9.49 -8.01 7.58
CA GLY A 60 -10.58 -7.09 7.92
C GLY A 60 -11.81 -7.21 7.03
N LEU A 61 -11.65 -7.58 5.76
CA LEU A 61 -12.79 -7.96 4.93
C LEU A 61 -13.05 -9.45 5.11
N VAL A 62 -14.23 -9.80 5.63
CA VAL A 62 -14.81 -11.11 5.36
C VAL A 62 -15.12 -11.17 3.87
N LEU A 63 -14.14 -11.62 3.09
CA LEU A 63 -14.29 -11.85 1.66
C LEU A 63 -15.11 -13.15 1.52
N ASP A 64 -16.44 -13.04 1.62
CA ASP A 64 -17.33 -14.18 1.42
C ASP A 64 -17.16 -14.69 -0.03
N PRO A 65 -16.66 -15.93 -0.23
CA PRO A 65 -16.45 -16.48 -1.56
C PRO A 65 -17.75 -16.79 -2.32
N GLN A 66 -18.93 -16.73 -1.68
CA GLN A 66 -20.24 -17.05 -2.29
C GLN A 66 -21.18 -15.84 -2.43
N ALA A 67 -20.88 -14.71 -1.79
CA ALA A 67 -21.66 -13.50 -1.96
C ALA A 67 -21.22 -12.74 -3.22
N GLY A 68 -22.13 -12.55 -4.17
CA GLY A 68 -21.94 -11.73 -5.38
C GLY A 68 -21.81 -10.22 -5.10
N THR A 69 -21.19 -9.84 -3.98
CA THR A 69 -21.07 -8.45 -3.53
C THR A 69 -19.72 -7.90 -3.95
N THR A 70 -19.73 -6.93 -4.87
CA THR A 70 -18.56 -6.10 -5.18
C THR A 70 -18.45 -5.03 -4.11
N THR A 71 -17.58 -5.22 -3.12
CA THR A 71 -17.24 -4.16 -2.16
C THR A 71 -16.02 -3.41 -2.68
N THR A 72 -16.19 -2.13 -3.00
CA THR A 72 -15.10 -1.21 -3.31
C THR A 72 -14.53 -0.67 -2.00
N ALA A 73 -13.28 -0.99 -1.69
CA ALA A 73 -12.54 -0.32 -0.62
C ALA A 73 -11.77 0.86 -1.23
N ALA A 74 -12.14 2.08 -0.83
CA ALA A 74 -11.56 3.32 -1.34
C ALA A 74 -10.16 3.59 -0.76
N ALA A 75 -9.36 4.35 -1.52
CA ALA A 75 -7.97 4.70 -1.23
C ALA A 75 -7.78 5.29 0.17
N ALA A 76 -7.19 4.49 1.06
CA ALA A 76 -6.60 5.02 2.27
C ALA A 76 -5.23 5.62 1.91
N ALA A 77 -5.00 6.87 2.30
CA ALA A 77 -3.67 7.47 2.28
C ALA A 77 -2.70 6.52 2.98
N ALA A 78 -1.53 6.26 2.38
CA ALA A 78 -0.53 5.45 3.05
C ALA A 78 -0.18 6.15 4.37
N PRO A 79 -0.45 5.52 5.53
CA PRO A 79 -0.12 6.12 6.81
C PRO A 79 1.40 6.29 6.92
N ALA A 80 1.85 7.13 7.85
CA ALA A 80 3.25 7.12 8.25
C ALA A 80 3.65 5.66 8.61
N PRO A 81 4.79 5.17 8.12
CA PRO A 81 5.10 3.75 8.14
C PRO A 81 5.14 3.20 9.56
N SER A 82 4.60 2.00 9.74
CA SER A 82 4.81 1.23 10.97
C SER A 82 6.16 0.51 10.88
N ASP A 83 7.01 0.59 11.91
CA ASP A 83 8.20 -0.27 12.02
C ASP A 83 7.85 -1.71 12.43
N ALA A 84 6.57 -2.10 12.34
CA ALA A 84 6.14 -3.43 12.70
C ALA A 84 6.77 -4.48 11.77
N PRO A 85 7.35 -5.56 12.32
CA PRO A 85 7.92 -6.61 11.50
C PRO A 85 6.84 -7.31 10.67
N PHE A 86 7.24 -7.78 9.49
CA PHE A 86 6.44 -8.58 8.57
C PHE A 86 5.61 -9.66 9.30
N ALA A 87 4.29 -9.53 9.23
CA ALA A 87 3.39 -10.63 9.56
C ALA A 87 3.12 -11.40 8.26
N PRO A 88 3.49 -12.69 8.16
CA PRO A 88 3.16 -13.48 6.97
C PRO A 88 1.65 -13.49 6.72
N PRO A 89 1.21 -13.55 5.45
CA PRO A 89 -0.21 -13.56 5.14
C PRO A 89 -0.91 -14.75 5.80
N ALA A 90 -2.16 -14.55 6.23
CA ALA A 90 -2.91 -15.50 7.03
C ALA A 90 -3.23 -16.83 6.30
N SER A 91 -3.09 -16.89 4.97
CA SER A 91 -3.36 -18.07 4.14
C SER A 91 -2.67 -17.97 2.76
N LEU A 92 -2.00 -19.04 2.33
CA LEU A 92 -1.39 -19.16 1.00
C LEU A 92 -2.44 -19.15 -0.13
N LEU A 93 -3.66 -19.60 0.17
CA LEU A 93 -4.73 -19.77 -0.81
C LEU A 93 -5.35 -18.43 -1.24
N ASP A 94 -5.42 -17.46 -0.32
CA ASP A 94 -5.92 -16.12 -0.61
C ASP A 94 -4.88 -15.31 -1.41
N LEU A 95 -3.60 -15.52 -1.12
CA LEU A 95 -2.51 -14.94 -1.89
C LEU A 95 -2.51 -15.45 -3.34
N ALA A 96 -2.73 -16.76 -3.54
CA ALA A 96 -2.79 -17.38 -4.87
C ALA A 96 -3.97 -16.88 -5.73
N ARG A 97 -4.96 -16.20 -5.14
CA ARG A 97 -6.12 -15.63 -5.84
C ARG A 97 -6.06 -14.11 -5.99
N THR A 98 -5.00 -13.48 -5.49
CA THR A 98 -4.80 -12.03 -5.57
C THR A 98 -4.02 -11.70 -6.84
N SER A 99 -4.61 -10.86 -7.69
CA SER A 99 -3.93 -10.30 -8.87
C SER A 99 -3.55 -8.85 -8.63
N ILE A 100 -2.36 -8.45 -9.09
CA ILE A 100 -1.89 -7.06 -9.07
C ILE A 100 -2.00 -6.51 -10.49
N LEU A 101 -2.56 -5.30 -10.60
CA LEU A 101 -2.73 -4.54 -11.84
C LEU A 101 -2.34 -3.10 -11.56
N GLY A 102 -1.95 -2.35 -12.59
CA GLY A 102 -1.57 -0.95 -12.44
C GLY A 102 -1.55 -0.12 -13.72
N HIS A 103 -1.24 1.16 -13.56
CA HIS A 103 -1.16 2.15 -14.64
C HIS A 103 0.03 3.09 -14.41
N SER A 104 0.84 3.28 -15.45
CA SER A 104 2.06 4.11 -15.43
C SER A 104 3.06 3.65 -14.36
N MET A 105 3.13 4.31 -13.21
CA MET A 105 4.02 3.93 -12.10
C MET A 105 3.60 2.62 -11.42
N GLY A 106 2.31 2.29 -11.46
CA GLY A 106 1.73 1.09 -10.81
C GLY A 106 1.70 -0.13 -11.71
#